data_AF-A0A662VY92-F1
#
_entry.id   AF-A0A662VY92-F1
#
_cell.length_a   1.000
_cell.length_b   1.000
_cell.length_c   1.000
_cell.angle_alpha   90.00
_cell.angle_beta   90.00
_cell.angle_gamma   90.00
#
_symmetry.space_group_name_H-M   'P 1'
#
loop_
_entity.id
_entity.type
_entity.pdbx_description
1 polymer ?
#
loop_
_entity_poly.entity_id
_entity_poly.type
_entity_poly.pdbx_seq_one_letter_code
_entity_poly.pdbx_strand_id
1 'polypeptide(L)'
;MDTLKNITVEDLLGGKDVFDDSEAKGIHGTKSWVLTILRQNPDGVTAKMVAEIVGISERRAREILEELVTKREAYSRKVQNIKLYYPNGKLIHKYLQESREFGNQIFRLSFHEGKRGPILQIQERKFSLLEGEKVEGSIFVELENIEGLVNFIREMYERFRMFKEEEVS
;
A
#
# COMPACT_ATOMS: atom_id res chain seq x y z
N MET A 1 -5.81 -10.42 -42.43
CA MET A 1 -5.71 -11.81 -41.95
C MET A 1 -4.23 -12.16 -42.05
N ASP A 2 -3.48 -12.57 -41.04
CA ASP A 2 -3.75 -12.93 -39.65
C ASP A 2 -2.33 -13.00 -39.01
N THR A 3 -1.96 -12.08 -38.13
CA THR A 3 -0.64 -12.10 -37.42
C THR A 3 -0.78 -11.80 -35.92
N LEU A 4 -1.97 -12.03 -35.37
CA LEU A 4 -2.25 -11.96 -33.93
C LEU A 4 -2.44 -13.35 -33.35
N LYS A 5 -1.44 -14.22 -33.50
CA LYS A 5 -1.39 -15.47 -32.74
C LYS A 5 -0.04 -15.62 -32.05
N ASN A 6 -0.14 -15.70 -30.72
CA ASN A 6 0.87 -16.06 -29.74
C ASN A 6 1.84 -14.96 -29.33
N ILE A 7 1.34 -13.96 -28.59
CA ILE A 7 2.14 -13.25 -27.59
C ILE A 7 1.92 -14.00 -26.27
N THR A 8 2.96 -14.61 -25.73
CA THR A 8 2.90 -15.25 -24.41
C THR A 8 3.06 -14.22 -23.31
N VAL A 9 2.64 -14.54 -22.08
CA VAL A 9 2.83 -13.66 -20.91
C VAL A 9 4.32 -13.38 -20.66
N GLU A 10 5.20 -14.29 -21.09
CA GLU A 10 6.65 -14.18 -21.03
C GLU A 10 7.20 -13.10 -21.99
N ASP A 11 6.56 -12.91 -23.15
CA ASP A 11 6.95 -11.90 -24.15
C ASP A 11 6.55 -10.48 -23.71
N LEU A 12 5.44 -10.36 -22.96
CA LEU A 12 4.97 -9.07 -22.41
C LEU A 12 5.81 -8.57 -21.23
N LEU A 13 6.54 -9.47 -20.55
CA LEU A 13 7.29 -9.17 -19.33
C LEU A 13 8.81 -9.05 -19.54
N GLY A 14 9.28 -9.16 -20.79
CA GLY A 14 10.70 -9.19 -21.11
C GLY A 14 11.28 -10.56 -20.75
N GLY A 15 11.81 -11.25 -21.76
CA GLY A 15 12.28 -12.63 -21.63
C GLY A 15 13.28 -12.87 -20.49
N LYS A 16 13.50 -14.16 -20.20
CA LYS A 16 14.27 -14.73 -19.08
C LYS A 16 15.71 -14.20 -18.86
N ASP A 17 16.24 -13.35 -19.73
CA ASP A 17 17.65 -12.98 -19.78
C ASP A 17 17.96 -11.52 -19.40
N VAL A 18 17.03 -10.77 -18.77
CA VAL A 18 17.26 -9.35 -18.40
C VAL A 18 17.43 -9.11 -16.88
N PHE A 19 17.19 -10.10 -16.02
CA PHE A 19 17.30 -9.87 -14.57
C PHE A 19 18.40 -10.73 -13.95
N ASP A 20 19.60 -10.16 -13.95
CA ASP A 20 20.71 -10.58 -13.10
C ASP A 20 20.21 -10.72 -11.65
N ASP A 21 20.18 -11.97 -11.20
CA ASP A 21 19.52 -12.47 -9.98
C ASP A 21 20.31 -12.14 -8.69
N SER A 22 21.26 -11.21 -8.79
CA SER A 22 22.20 -10.86 -7.72
C SER A 22 22.09 -9.39 -7.24
N GLU A 23 21.72 -8.43 -8.09
CA GLU A 23 21.70 -7.00 -7.71
C GLU A 23 20.34 -6.50 -7.21
N ALA A 24 19.22 -7.06 -7.67
CA ALA A 24 17.88 -6.59 -7.29
C ALA A 24 17.45 -6.97 -5.85
N LYS A 25 18.08 -8.00 -5.27
CA LYS A 25 17.79 -8.45 -3.89
C LYS A 25 18.33 -7.50 -2.82
N GLY A 26 19.23 -6.58 -3.17
CA GLY A 26 19.90 -5.69 -2.22
C GLY A 26 19.10 -4.44 -1.80
N ILE A 27 18.09 -4.01 -2.57
CA ILE A 27 17.47 -2.68 -2.39
C ILE A 27 15.97 -2.75 -2.07
N HIS A 28 15.29 -3.85 -2.38
CA HIS A 28 13.87 -4.03 -2.08
C HIS A 28 13.63 -5.37 -1.36
N GLY A 29 13.34 -5.32 -0.05
CA GLY A 29 12.97 -6.51 0.71
C GLY A 29 11.74 -7.22 0.09
N THR A 30 11.64 -8.54 0.27
CA THR A 30 10.61 -9.41 -0.32
C THR A 30 9.19 -8.84 -0.26
N LYS A 31 8.85 -8.15 0.84
CA LYS A 31 7.56 -7.48 1.02
C LYS A 31 7.30 -6.36 0.02
N SER A 32 8.30 -5.53 -0.27
CA SER A 32 8.20 -4.45 -1.27
C SER A 32 7.88 -5.03 -2.64
N TRP A 33 8.51 -6.17 -2.99
CA TRP A 33 8.30 -6.82 -4.27
C TRP A 33 6.89 -7.44 -4.39
N VAL A 34 6.40 -8.10 -3.32
CA VAL A 34 5.01 -8.59 -3.25
C VAL A 34 4.01 -7.44 -3.43
N LEU A 35 4.25 -6.29 -2.79
CA LEU A 35 3.38 -5.11 -2.94
C LEU A 35 3.40 -4.55 -4.37
N THR A 36 4.56 -4.56 -5.04
CA THR A 36 4.67 -4.16 -6.45
C THR A 36 3.86 -5.08 -7.36
N ILE A 37 3.96 -6.40 -7.19
CA ILE A 37 3.17 -7.38 -7.96
C ILE A 37 1.68 -7.13 -7.74
N LEU A 38 1.26 -6.95 -6.49
CA LEU A 38 -0.13 -6.67 -6.14
C LEU A 38 -0.65 -5.40 -6.84
N ARG A 39 0.18 -4.34 -6.93
CA ARG A 39 -0.18 -3.08 -7.61
C ARG A 39 -0.24 -3.19 -9.13
N GLN A 40 0.55 -4.08 -9.73
CA GLN A 40 0.55 -4.34 -11.18
C GLN A 40 -0.62 -5.21 -11.63
N ASN A 41 -1.31 -5.88 -10.68
CA ASN A 41 -2.40 -6.82 -10.95
C ASN A 41 -3.71 -6.33 -10.28
N PRO A 42 -4.38 -5.31 -10.86
CA PRO A 42 -5.59 -4.73 -10.27
C PRO A 42 -6.76 -5.71 -10.15
N ASP A 43 -6.81 -6.75 -10.98
CA ASP A 43 -7.82 -7.81 -10.95
C ASP A 43 -7.63 -8.82 -9.80
N GLY A 44 -6.57 -8.64 -9.03
CA GLY A 44 -6.24 -9.44 -7.85
C GLY A 44 -5.30 -10.60 -8.15
N VAL A 45 -4.59 -11.03 -7.12
CA VAL A 45 -3.60 -12.11 -7.16
C VAL A 45 -3.92 -13.17 -6.11
N THR A 46 -3.47 -14.39 -6.35
CA THR A 46 -3.47 -15.46 -5.34
C THR A 46 -2.10 -15.54 -4.66
N ALA A 47 -2.05 -16.12 -3.46
CA ALA A 47 -0.77 -16.39 -2.79
C ALA A 47 0.15 -17.30 -3.64
N LYS A 48 -0.45 -18.23 -4.39
CA LYS A 48 0.29 -19.13 -5.31
C LYS A 48 0.95 -18.35 -6.45
N MET A 49 0.20 -17.48 -7.12
CA MET A 49 0.73 -16.63 -8.19
C MET A 49 1.88 -15.75 -7.69
N VAL A 50 1.73 -15.13 -6.52
CA VAL A 50 2.81 -14.31 -5.92
C VAL A 50 4.03 -15.16 -5.59
N ALA A 51 3.84 -16.36 -5.03
CA ALA A 51 4.92 -17.28 -4.71
C ALA A 51 5.74 -17.70 -5.94
N GLU A 52 5.05 -18.00 -7.04
CA GLU A 52 5.68 -18.37 -8.32
C GLU A 52 6.50 -17.21 -8.91
N ILE A 53 5.96 -15.98 -8.88
CA ILE A 53 6.65 -14.80 -9.44
C ILE A 53 7.85 -14.38 -8.57
N VAL A 54 7.70 -14.40 -7.25
CA VAL A 54 8.73 -13.91 -6.30
C VAL A 54 9.79 -14.98 -5.99
N GLY A 55 9.50 -16.26 -6.25
CA GLY A 55 10.37 -17.38 -5.89
C GLY A 55 10.38 -17.67 -4.38
N ILE A 56 9.22 -17.56 -3.72
CA ILE A 56 9.04 -17.88 -2.29
C ILE A 56 7.99 -18.96 -2.08
N SER A 57 7.89 -19.53 -0.87
CA SER A 57 6.82 -20.49 -0.58
C SER A 57 5.44 -19.82 -0.59
N GLU A 58 4.41 -20.56 -1.02
CA GLU A 58 3.02 -20.07 -0.98
C GLU A 58 2.58 -19.65 0.43
N ARG A 59 3.05 -20.38 1.45
CA ARG A 59 2.84 -20.01 2.85
C ARG A 59 3.44 -18.63 3.15
N ARG A 60 4.69 -18.37 2.76
CA ARG A 60 5.36 -17.09 3.00
C ARG A 60 4.69 -15.95 2.23
N ALA A 61 4.31 -16.18 0.97
CA ALA A 61 3.55 -15.22 0.17
C ALA A 61 2.23 -14.86 0.86
N ARG A 62 1.50 -15.86 1.37
CA ARG A 62 0.26 -15.65 2.15
C ARG A 62 0.50 -14.81 3.40
N GLU A 63 1.51 -15.13 4.20
CA GLU A 63 1.86 -14.36 5.41
C GLU A 63 2.12 -12.87 5.09
N ILE A 64 2.90 -12.59 4.03
CA ILE A 64 3.18 -11.22 3.58
C ILE A 64 1.89 -10.54 3.10
N LEU A 65 1.06 -11.22 2.31
CA LEU A 65 -0.19 -10.67 1.81
C LEU A 65 -1.19 -10.35 2.93
N GLU A 66 -1.30 -11.18 3.98
CA GLU A 66 -2.11 -10.86 5.16
C GLU A 66 -1.56 -9.67 5.95
N GLU A 67 -0.23 -9.54 6.04
CA GLU A 67 0.41 -8.37 6.65
C GLU A 67 0.05 -7.08 5.88
N LEU A 68 0.08 -7.13 4.54
CA LEU A 68 -0.33 -6.02 3.68
C LEU A 68 -1.82 -5.69 3.85
N VAL A 69 -2.69 -6.69 4.00
CA VAL A 69 -4.11 -6.48 4.31
C VAL A 69 -4.29 -5.80 5.66
N THR A 70 -3.54 -6.24 6.67
CA THR A 70 -3.57 -5.67 8.03
C THR A 70 -3.14 -4.20 8.01
N LYS A 71 -2.11 -3.87 7.22
CA LYS A 71 -1.61 -2.51 7.02
C LYS A 71 -2.46 -1.66 6.06
N ARG A 72 -3.56 -2.22 5.55
CA ARG A 72 -4.44 -1.62 4.55
C ARG A 72 -3.72 -1.20 3.26
N GLU A 73 -2.65 -1.89 2.92
CA GLU A 73 -1.94 -1.76 1.64
C GLU A 73 -2.53 -2.73 0.58
N ALA A 74 -3.28 -3.73 1.05
CA ALA A 74 -4.07 -4.66 0.25
C ALA A 74 -5.46 -4.85 0.86
N TYR A 75 -6.39 -5.43 0.11
CA TYR A 75 -7.60 -6.04 0.68
C TYR A 75 -7.74 -7.46 0.14
N SER A 76 -8.48 -8.32 0.83
CA SER A 76 -8.71 -9.68 0.35
C SER A 76 -10.20 -9.99 0.22
N ARG A 77 -10.55 -10.86 -0.74
CA ARG A 77 -11.90 -11.37 -0.95
C ARG A 77 -11.83 -12.87 -1.16
N LYS A 78 -12.74 -13.60 -0.53
CA LYS A 78 -12.95 -15.02 -0.84
C LYS A 78 -13.92 -15.14 -2.01
N VAL A 79 -13.49 -15.77 -3.10
CA VAL A 79 -14.31 -16.09 -4.27
C VAL A 79 -14.33 -17.61 -4.37
N GLN A 80 -15.50 -18.21 -4.14
CA GLN A 80 -15.64 -19.66 -3.95
C GLN A 80 -14.65 -20.18 -2.88
N ASN A 81 -13.70 -21.04 -3.25
CA ASN A 81 -12.69 -21.61 -2.36
C ASN A 81 -11.33 -20.92 -2.47
N ILE A 82 -11.21 -19.84 -3.25
CA ILE A 82 -9.95 -19.14 -3.50
C ILE A 82 -9.96 -17.79 -2.78
N LYS A 83 -8.87 -17.46 -2.09
CA LYS A 83 -8.66 -16.12 -1.52
C LYS A 83 -7.83 -15.29 -2.50
N LEU A 84 -8.42 -14.21 -2.99
CA LEU A 84 -7.78 -13.22 -3.85
C LEU A 84 -7.38 -12.00 -3.03
N TYR A 85 -6.22 -11.44 -3.34
CA TYR A 85 -5.68 -10.24 -2.74
C TYR A 85 -5.60 -9.16 -3.81
N TYR A 86 -6.10 -7.98 -3.49
CA TYR A 86 -6.21 -6.87 -4.41
C TYR A 86 -5.42 -5.69 -3.86
N PRO A 87 -4.86 -4.82 -4.72
CA PRO A 87 -4.28 -3.56 -4.29
C PRO A 87 -5.35 -2.70 -3.62
N ASN A 88 -5.03 -2.14 -2.45
CA ASN A 88 -5.97 -1.27 -1.77
C ASN A 88 -5.83 0.15 -2.31
N GLY A 89 -6.76 0.56 -3.16
CA GLY A 89 -6.79 1.85 -3.83
C GLY A 89 -5.54 2.13 -4.67
N LYS A 90 -5.67 2.40 -5.96
CA LYS A 90 -4.52 2.78 -6.78
C LYS A 90 -4.18 4.25 -6.48
N LEU A 91 -2.92 4.57 -6.15
CA LEU A 91 -2.50 5.98 -6.04
C LEU A 91 -2.88 6.69 -7.34
N ILE A 92 -3.68 7.76 -7.24
CA ILE A 92 -4.20 8.48 -8.41
C ILE A 92 -3.04 9.10 -9.19
N HIS A 93 -2.15 9.80 -8.50
CA HIS A 93 -0.97 10.42 -9.11
C HIS A 93 0.14 10.64 -8.07
N LYS A 94 1.41 10.56 -8.49
CA LYS A 94 2.57 10.75 -7.58
C LYS A 94 2.61 12.12 -6.90
N TYR A 95 2.12 13.16 -7.57
CA TYR A 95 2.00 14.53 -7.03
C TYR A 95 1.01 14.62 -5.86
N LEU A 96 0.02 13.74 -5.82
CA LEU A 96 -1.02 13.72 -4.77
C LEU A 96 -0.61 12.85 -3.59
N GLN A 97 0.69 12.74 -3.35
CA GLN A 97 1.28 12.03 -2.23
C GLN A 97 2.35 12.92 -1.61
N GLU A 98 2.26 13.12 -0.30
CA GLU A 98 3.24 13.88 0.46
C GLU A 98 3.53 13.17 1.78
N SER A 99 4.81 13.18 2.17
CA SER A 99 5.26 12.69 3.47
C SER A 99 5.81 13.88 4.27
N ARG A 100 5.41 13.99 5.53
CA ARG A 100 5.94 14.99 6.47
C ARG A 100 6.35 14.34 7.78
N GLU A 101 7.44 14.83 8.34
CA GLU A 101 7.98 14.35 9.62
C GLU A 101 7.54 15.29 10.75
N PHE A 102 7.13 14.70 11.86
CA PHE A 102 6.71 15.38 13.09
C PHE A 102 7.36 14.68 14.27
N GLY A 103 8.57 15.12 14.65
CA GLY A 103 9.36 14.47 15.70
C GLY A 103 9.79 13.06 15.29
N ASN A 104 9.29 12.03 15.97
CA ASN A 104 9.59 10.63 15.69
C ASN A 104 8.52 9.91 14.84
N GLN A 105 7.50 10.66 14.38
CA GLN A 105 6.41 10.15 13.54
C GLN A 105 6.53 10.73 12.14
N ILE A 106 6.26 9.88 11.14
CA ILE A 106 6.18 10.29 9.73
C ILE A 106 4.75 10.05 9.27
N PHE A 107 4.07 11.09 8.84
CA PHE A 107 2.76 10.96 8.22
C PHE A 107 2.89 11.04 6.71
N ARG A 108 2.31 10.07 6.02
CA ARG A 108 2.09 10.13 4.57
C ARG A 108 0.62 10.32 4.30
N LEU A 109 0.30 11.32 3.49
CA LEU A 109 -1.02 11.51 2.91
C LEU A 109 -0.94 11.17 1.43
N SER A 110 -1.93 10.44 0.92
CA SER A 110 -2.03 10.10 -0.50
C SER A 110 -3.47 9.96 -0.97
N PHE A 111 -3.75 10.36 -2.21
CA PHE A 111 -5.06 10.12 -2.83
C PHE A 111 -5.09 8.87 -3.69
N HIS A 112 -6.06 8.00 -3.43
CA HIS A 112 -6.22 6.72 -4.10
C HIS A 112 -7.57 6.63 -4.81
N GLU A 113 -7.63 5.84 -5.88
CA GLU A 113 -8.87 5.43 -6.52
C GLU A 113 -9.66 4.54 -5.56
N GLY A 114 -10.79 5.02 -5.05
CA GLY A 114 -11.74 4.22 -4.28
C GLY A 114 -12.86 3.67 -5.16
N LYS A 115 -13.69 2.78 -4.58
CA LYS A 115 -14.80 2.13 -5.30
C LYS A 115 -15.91 3.09 -5.74
N ARG A 116 -16.09 4.20 -5.02
CA ARG A 116 -17.16 5.19 -5.25
C ARG A 116 -16.62 6.56 -5.68
N GLY A 117 -15.31 6.70 -5.75
CA GLY A 117 -14.62 7.97 -5.97
C GLY A 117 -13.26 7.99 -5.27
N PRO A 118 -12.51 9.08 -5.38
CA PRO A 118 -11.24 9.25 -4.70
C PRO A 118 -11.35 9.08 -3.17
N ILE A 119 -10.33 8.51 -2.56
CA ILE A 119 -10.20 8.37 -1.11
C ILE A 119 -8.84 8.91 -0.67
N LEU A 120 -8.81 9.61 0.46
CA LEU A 120 -7.58 10.02 1.12
C LEU A 120 -7.10 8.88 2.02
N GLN A 121 -5.86 8.44 1.81
CA GLN A 121 -5.13 7.62 2.76
C GLN A 121 -4.31 8.53 3.68
N ILE A 122 -4.42 8.31 4.98
CA ILE A 122 -3.53 8.88 5.99
C ILE A 122 -2.78 7.70 6.60
N GLN A 123 -1.45 7.74 6.55
CA GLN A 123 -0.60 6.64 6.96
C GLN A 123 0.44 7.13 7.96
N GLU A 124 0.47 6.49 9.13
CA GLU A 124 1.52 6.67 10.12
C GLU A 124 2.66 5.71 9.83
N ARG A 125 3.88 6.25 9.82
CA ARG A 125 5.11 5.53 9.57
C ARG A 125 6.15 5.91 10.62
N LYS A 126 6.98 4.95 10.97
CA LYS A 126 8.09 5.12 11.91
C LYS A 126 9.38 4.75 11.24
N PHE A 127 10.41 5.56 11.45
CA PHE A 127 11.76 5.23 11.02
C PHE A 127 12.47 4.39 12.08
N SER A 128 13.05 3.28 11.65
CA SER A 128 13.87 2.37 12.45
C SER A 128 15.23 2.26 11.79
N LEU A 129 16.32 2.39 12.55
CA LEU A 129 17.69 2.25 12.02
C LEU A 129 17.95 0.86 11.41
N LEU A 130 17.23 -0.17 11.88
CA LEU A 130 17.38 -1.56 11.43
C LEU A 130 16.41 -1.92 10.29
N GLU A 131 15.19 -1.40 10.32
CA GLU A 131 14.11 -1.81 9.41
C GLU A 131 13.75 -0.74 8.35
N GLY A 132 14.35 0.45 8.43
CA GLY A 132 14.00 1.61 7.61
C GLY A 132 12.61 2.17 7.97
N GLU A 133 11.87 2.64 6.96
CA GLU A 133 10.55 3.26 7.14
C GLU A 133 9.43 2.22 7.18
N LYS A 134 8.89 1.96 8.37
CA LYS A 134 7.82 0.99 8.62
C LYS A 134 6.48 1.68 8.76
N VAL A 135 5.45 1.10 8.13
CA VAL A 135 4.05 1.53 8.33
C VAL A 135 3.55 0.98 9.66
N GLU A 136 3.13 1.87 10.55
CA GLU A 136 2.54 1.54 11.85
C GLU A 136 1.01 1.45 11.77
N GLY A 137 0.39 2.37 11.02
CA GLY A 137 -1.06 2.42 10.89
C GLY A 137 -1.52 3.16 9.65
N SER A 138 -2.77 2.92 9.23
CA SER A 138 -3.37 3.67 8.13
C SER A 138 -4.89 3.75 8.23
N ILE A 139 -5.45 4.89 7.86
CA ILE A 139 -6.88 5.13 7.70
C ILE A 139 -7.20 5.64 6.30
N PHE A 140 -8.42 5.36 5.86
CA PHE A 140 -8.98 5.90 4.62
C PHE A 140 -10.19 6.77 4.92
N VAL A 141 -10.31 7.85 4.17
CA VAL A 141 -11.39 8.83 4.29
C VAL A 141 -11.93 9.10 2.89
N GLU A 142 -13.25 8.97 2.72
CA GLU A 142 -13.91 9.32 1.45
C GLU A 142 -13.78 10.83 1.18
N LEU A 143 -13.61 11.20 -0.10
CA LEU A 143 -13.33 12.59 -0.49
C LEU A 143 -14.36 13.58 0.08
N GLU A 144 -15.64 13.23 0.06
CA GLU A 144 -16.73 14.05 0.61
C GLU A 144 -16.61 14.33 2.13
N ASN A 145 -15.87 13.50 2.88
CA ASN A 145 -15.76 13.59 4.33
C ASN A 145 -14.47 14.26 4.81
N ILE A 146 -13.54 14.60 3.90
CA ILE A 146 -12.22 15.15 4.26
C ILE A 146 -12.34 16.49 4.98
N GLU A 147 -13.16 17.41 4.47
CA GLU A 147 -13.34 18.73 5.08
C GLU A 147 -13.87 18.61 6.53
N GLY A 148 -14.86 17.74 6.75
CA GLY A 148 -15.37 17.44 8.08
C GLY A 148 -14.31 16.90 9.02
N LEU A 149 -13.44 15.98 8.55
CA LEU A 149 -12.33 15.46 9.34
C LEU A 149 -11.33 16.56 9.72
N VAL A 150 -10.95 17.43 8.78
CA VAL A 150 -10.00 18.54 9.04
C VAL A 150 -10.55 19.49 10.09
N ASN A 151 -11.83 19.84 9.99
CA ASN A 151 -12.50 20.69 10.97
C ASN A 151 -12.54 20.03 12.35
N PHE A 152 -12.93 18.74 12.41
CA PHE A 152 -12.93 17.98 13.66
C PHE A 152 -11.55 17.93 14.34
N ILE A 153 -10.48 17.69 13.57
CA ILE A 153 -9.10 17.69 14.10
C ILE A 153 -8.74 19.06 14.68
N ARG A 154 -9.08 20.15 13.96
CA ARG A 154 -8.82 21.52 14.41
C ARG A 154 -9.57 21.85 15.70
N GLU A 155 -10.86 21.56 15.76
CA GLU A 155 -11.67 21.79 16.96
C GLU A 155 -11.12 21.04 18.17
N MET A 156 -10.71 19.78 17.99
CA MET A 156 -10.10 18.99 19.07
C MET A 156 -8.78 19.59 19.55
N TYR A 157 -7.96 20.11 18.63
CA TYR A 157 -6.72 20.80 18.97
C TYR A 157 -6.96 22.09 19.76
N GLU A 158 -7.93 22.91 19.34
CA GLU A 158 -8.31 24.15 20.04
C GLU A 158 -8.83 23.87 21.46
N ARG A 159 -9.73 22.89 21.60
CA ARG A 159 -10.22 22.45 22.93
C ARG A 159 -9.09 22.00 23.85
N PHE A 160 -8.12 21.25 23.32
CA PHE A 160 -6.97 20.80 24.10
C PHE A 160 -6.07 21.97 24.54
N ARG A 161 -5.88 22.98 23.67
CA ARG A 161 -5.13 24.19 24.04
C ARG A 161 -5.78 24.96 25.18
N MET A 162 -7.09 25.16 25.12
CA MET A 162 -7.84 25.84 26.18
C MET A 162 -7.73 25.10 27.50
N PHE A 163 -7.90 23.77 27.49
CA PHE A 163 -7.72 22.93 28.68
C PHE A 163 -6.34 23.10 29.32
N LYS A 164 -5.27 23.21 28.50
CA LYS A 164 -3.91 23.42 29.00
C LYS A 164 -3.69 24.80 29.62
N GLU A 165 -4.35 25.83 29.11
CA GLU A 165 -4.26 27.18 29.65
C GLU A 165 -4.99 27.30 31.00
N GLU A 166 -6.08 26.54 31.19
CA GLU A 166 -6.81 26.44 32.47
C GLU A 166 -6.03 25.66 33.56
N GLU A 167 -5.22 24.66 33.21
CA GLU A 167 -4.38 23.93 34.19
C GLU A 167 -3.18 24.75 34.73
N VAL A 168 -2.76 25.79 33.99
CA VAL A 168 -1.58 26.61 34.31
C VAL A 168 -1.97 27.92 35.04
N SER A 169 -3.28 28.23 35.10
CA SER A 169 -3.84 29.40 35.77
C SER A 169 -4.28 29.09 37.20
#